data_AF-A0A7W1TL31-F1
#
_entry.id   AF-A0A7W1TL31-F1
#
_cell.length_a   1.000
_cell.length_b   1.000
_cell.length_c   1.000
_cell.angle_alpha   90.00
_cell.angle_beta   90.00
_cell.angle_gamma   90.00
#
_symmetry.space_group_name_H-M   'P 1'
#
loop_
_entity.id
_entity.type
_entity.pdbx_description
1 polymer ?
#
loop_
_entity_poly.entity_id
_entity_poly.type
_entity_poly.pdbx_seq_one_letter_code
_entity_poly.pdbx_strand_id
1 'polypeptide(L)'
;MSTSSRYLAFFAYLLSIPGALFVLLARRDDPFAVFHARQSLAIAVAAVGAPLIWAVIAWAGAWLPVGGPLIGLSLFSLVIATYLVLVVGWVAGMVFALRGEVRLVPLVGAWTVPRVRRKSLPELEENAHPELIEATTPEA
;
A
#
# COMPACT_ATOMS: atom_id res chain seq x y z
N MET A 1 15.23 13.32 -4.33
CA MET A 1 13.73 13.24 -4.26
C MET A 1 13.17 14.43 -3.49
N SER A 2 12.20 15.16 -4.07
CA SER A 2 11.71 16.42 -3.49
C SER A 2 10.88 16.18 -2.21
N THR A 3 10.93 17.13 -1.27
CA THR A 3 10.14 17.07 -0.03
C THR A 3 8.64 17.03 -0.31
N SER A 4 8.20 17.71 -1.38
CA SER A 4 6.80 17.70 -1.85
C SER A 4 6.30 16.30 -2.22
N SER A 5 7.14 15.49 -2.87
CA SER A 5 6.81 14.10 -3.25
C SER A 5 6.53 13.22 -2.02
N ARG A 6 7.34 13.36 -0.96
CA ARG A 6 7.18 12.61 0.30
C ARG A 6 5.87 12.95 1.00
N TYR A 7 5.52 14.24 1.08
CA TYR A 7 4.26 14.65 1.68
C TYR A 7 3.05 14.14 0.90
N LEU A 8 3.08 14.20 -0.43
CA LEU A 8 1.99 13.67 -1.26
C LEU A 8 1.82 12.16 -1.09
N ALA A 9 2.92 11.41 -1.07
CA ALA A 9 2.90 9.97 -0.79
C ALA A 9 2.30 9.68 0.60
N PHE A 10 2.69 10.45 1.62
CA PHE A 10 2.12 10.33 2.96
C PHE A 10 0.61 10.66 2.99
N PHE A 11 0.18 11.73 2.32
CA PHE A 11 -1.23 12.10 2.21
C PHE A 11 -2.07 11.03 1.50
N ALA A 12 -1.49 10.28 0.57
CA ALA A 12 -2.16 9.15 -0.06
C ALA A 12 -2.53 8.05 0.95
N TYR A 13 -1.71 7.81 1.97
CA TYR A 13 -2.05 6.91 3.08
C TYR A 13 -2.99 7.57 4.09
N LEU A 14 -2.74 8.82 4.47
CA LEU A 14 -3.49 9.52 5.51
C LEU A 14 -4.97 9.68 5.12
N LEU A 15 -5.21 10.11 3.89
CA LEU A 15 -6.56 10.30 3.37
C LEU A 15 -7.14 9.02 2.75
N SER A 16 -6.40 7.90 2.73
CA SER A 16 -6.85 6.63 2.17
C SER A 16 -7.35 6.79 0.71
N ILE A 17 -8.58 6.37 0.39
CA ILE A 17 -9.16 6.41 -0.97
C ILE A 17 -9.06 7.80 -1.62
N PRO A 18 -9.60 8.90 -1.05
CA PRO A 18 -9.53 10.21 -1.70
C PRO A 18 -8.10 10.71 -1.89
N GLY A 19 -7.19 10.46 -0.94
CA GLY A 19 -5.78 10.84 -1.07
C GLY A 19 -5.08 10.09 -2.19
N ALA A 20 -5.25 8.77 -2.23
CA ALA A 20 -4.69 7.93 -3.27
C ALA A 20 -5.22 8.29 -4.65
N LEU A 21 -6.52 8.50 -4.79
CA LEU A 21 -7.12 8.93 -6.06
C LEU A 21 -6.62 10.31 -6.48
N PHE A 22 -6.53 11.27 -5.56
CA PHE A 22 -5.98 12.59 -5.86
C PHE A 22 -4.57 12.50 -6.44
N VAL A 23 -3.67 11.75 -5.81
CA VAL A 23 -2.30 11.57 -6.30
C VAL A 23 -2.27 10.87 -7.67
N LEU A 24 -3.09 9.82 -7.86
CA LEU A 24 -3.17 9.09 -9.13
C LEU A 24 -3.77 9.91 -10.29
N LEU A 25 -4.55 10.95 -10.00
CA LEU A 25 -5.13 11.82 -11.01
C LEU A 25 -4.27 13.05 -11.27
N ALA A 26 -3.75 13.69 -10.22
CA ALA A 26 -3.09 14.99 -10.28
C ALA A 26 -1.56 14.92 -10.38
N ARG A 27 -0.92 13.82 -9.99
CA ARG A 27 0.55 13.69 -9.88
C ARG A 27 1.06 12.40 -10.52
N ARG A 28 0.61 12.13 -11.75
CA ARG A 28 0.97 10.94 -12.53
C ARG A 28 2.43 10.92 -12.99
N ASP A 29 3.07 12.08 -13.00
CA ASP A 29 4.45 12.35 -13.36
C ASP A 29 5.45 11.97 -12.26
N ASP A 30 4.99 11.80 -11.01
CA ASP A 30 5.83 11.42 -9.88
C ASP A 30 5.72 9.91 -9.60
N PRO A 31 6.69 9.09 -10.04
CA PRO A 31 6.63 7.63 -9.90
C PRO A 31 6.62 7.19 -8.43
N PHE A 32 7.26 7.95 -7.53
CA PHE A 32 7.29 7.65 -6.10
C PHE A 32 5.91 7.87 -5.47
N ALA A 33 5.29 9.02 -5.73
CA ALA A 33 3.95 9.33 -5.23
C ALA A 33 2.91 8.36 -5.79
N VAL A 34 2.98 8.02 -7.08
CA VAL A 34 2.10 7.04 -7.73
C VAL A 34 2.23 5.65 -7.11
N PHE A 35 3.45 5.20 -6.81
CA PHE A 35 3.68 3.90 -6.17
C PHE A 35 2.95 3.81 -4.83
N HIS A 36 3.19 4.78 -3.94
CA HIS A 36 2.55 4.82 -2.62
C HIS A 36 1.04 5.02 -2.70
N ALA A 37 0.55 5.78 -3.67
CA ALA A 37 -0.88 5.95 -3.91
C ALA A 37 -1.56 4.65 -4.35
N ARG A 38 -0.96 3.88 -5.26
CA ARG A 38 -1.49 2.55 -5.65
C ARG A 38 -1.51 1.59 -4.48
N GLN A 39 -0.44 1.58 -3.67
CA GLN A 39 -0.34 0.71 -2.51
C GLN A 39 -1.38 1.08 -1.43
N SER A 40 -1.59 2.38 -1.16
CA SER A 40 -2.64 2.84 -0.24
C SER A 40 -4.04 2.49 -0.75
N LEU A 41 -4.30 2.70 -2.05
CA LEU A 41 -5.57 2.33 -2.67
C LEU A 41 -5.83 0.82 -2.56
N ALA A 42 -4.82 -0.01 -2.79
CA ALA A 42 -4.93 -1.46 -2.64
C ALA A 42 -5.27 -1.88 -1.20
N ILE A 43 -4.63 -1.27 -0.20
CA ILE A 43 -4.96 -1.49 1.22
C ILE A 43 -6.42 -1.10 1.49
N ALA A 44 -6.87 0.05 0.97
CA ALA A 44 -8.24 0.51 1.16
C ALA A 44 -9.27 -0.41 0.50
N VAL A 45 -9.00 -0.87 -0.73
CA VAL A 45 -9.85 -1.83 -1.43
C VAL A 45 -9.91 -3.16 -0.66
N ALA A 46 -8.79 -3.65 -0.15
CA ALA A 46 -8.77 -4.86 0.68
C ALA A 46 -9.56 -4.68 1.99
N ALA A 47 -9.42 -3.51 2.64
CA ALA A 47 -10.14 -3.17 3.86
C ALA A 47 -11.66 -3.14 3.69
N VAL A 48 -12.15 -2.72 2.53
CA VAL A 48 -13.59 -2.73 2.20
C VAL A 48 -14.02 -4.10 1.66
N GLY A 49 -13.20 -4.74 0.83
CA GLY A 49 -13.51 -6.02 0.21
C GLY A 49 -13.63 -7.18 1.21
N ALA A 50 -12.76 -7.21 2.23
CA ALA A 50 -12.76 -8.28 3.25
C ALA A 50 -14.12 -8.46 3.96
N PRO A 51 -14.73 -7.42 4.58
CA PRO A 51 -16.03 -7.57 5.22
C PRO A 51 -17.16 -7.84 4.20
N LEU A 52 -17.07 -7.32 2.97
CA LEU A 52 -18.09 -7.58 1.95
C LEU A 52 -18.08 -9.05 1.50
N ILE A 53 -16.90 -9.61 1.24
CA ILE A 53 -16.73 -11.03 0.90
C ILE A 53 -17.25 -11.89 2.05
N TRP A 54 -16.87 -11.57 3.28
CA TRP A 54 -17.38 -12.26 4.46
C TRP A 54 -18.90 -12.18 4.56
N ALA A 55 -19.51 -11.01 4.36
CA ALA A 55 -20.95 -10.83 4.47
C ALA A 55 -21.70 -11.68 3.45
N VAL A 56 -21.21 -11.78 2.21
CA VAL A 56 -21.78 -12.64 1.17
C VAL A 56 -21.68 -14.11 1.56
N ILE A 57 -20.52 -14.56 2.06
CA ILE A 57 -20.32 -15.96 2.48
C ILE A 57 -21.19 -16.28 3.71
N ALA A 58 -21.23 -15.40 4.70
CA ALA A 58 -22.03 -15.57 5.91
C ALA A 58 -23.53 -15.60 5.57
N TRP A 59 -23.99 -14.72 4.68
CA TRP A 59 -25.36 -14.72 4.18
C TRP A 59 -25.70 -16.02 3.45
N ALA A 60 -24.83 -16.51 2.55
CA ALA A 60 -25.01 -17.79 1.88
C ALA A 60 -25.04 -18.97 2.88
N GLY A 61 -24.16 -18.94 3.88
CA GLY A 61 -24.09 -19.94 4.95
C GLY A 61 -25.30 -19.92 5.88
N ALA A 62 -25.96 -18.77 6.07
CA ALA A 62 -27.12 -18.64 6.94
C ALA A 62 -28.34 -19.46 6.48
N TRP A 63 -28.37 -19.86 5.20
CA TRP A 63 -29.39 -20.78 4.67
C TRP A 63 -29.24 -22.21 5.18
N LEU A 64 -28.12 -22.56 5.82
CA LEU A 64 -27.92 -23.84 6.49
C LEU A 64 -28.46 -23.76 7.93
N PRO A 65 -29.56 -24.45 8.27
CA PRO A 65 -30.21 -24.33 9.58
C PRO A 65 -29.30 -24.79 10.72
N VAL A 66 -28.45 -25.77 10.46
CA VAL A 66 -27.49 -26.32 11.41
C VAL A 66 -26.10 -25.84 11.04
N GLY A 67 -25.49 -25.02 11.90
CA GLY A 67 -24.08 -24.60 11.79
C GLY A 67 -23.82 -23.38 10.90
N GLY A 68 -24.76 -22.93 10.06
CA GLY A 68 -24.61 -21.74 9.22
C GLY A 68 -24.14 -20.50 9.98
N PRO A 69 -24.86 -20.08 11.05
CA PRO A 69 -24.45 -18.95 11.88
C PRO A 69 -23.07 -19.12 12.54
N LEU A 70 -22.72 -20.35 12.97
CA LEU A 70 -21.42 -20.63 13.59
C LEU A 70 -20.27 -20.48 12.59
N ILE A 71 -20.46 -20.90 11.33
CA ILE A 71 -19.49 -20.71 10.25
C ILE A 71 -19.29 -19.21 9.99
N GLY A 72 -20.38 -18.45 9.89
CA GLY A 72 -20.31 -16.99 9.70
C GLY A 72 -19.52 -16.29 10.80
N LEU A 73 -19.81 -16.60 12.06
CA LEU A 73 -19.09 -16.07 13.23
C LEU A 73 -17.61 -16.47 13.21
N SER A 74 -17.30 -17.73 12.91
CA SER A 74 -15.93 -18.24 12.85
C SER A 74 -15.14 -17.54 11.74
N LEU A 75 -15.75 -17.34 10.57
CA LEU A 75 -15.13 -16.64 9.45
C LEU A 75 -14.92 -15.15 9.72
N PHE A 76 -15.68 -14.54 10.63
CA PHE A 76 -15.47 -13.13 10.98
C PHE A 76 -14.11 -12.92 11.67
N SER A 77 -13.58 -13.93 12.37
CA SER A 77 -12.22 -13.86 12.95
C SER A 77 -11.13 -13.64 11.89
N LEU A 78 -11.32 -14.17 10.67
CA LEU A 78 -10.42 -13.93 9.53
C LEU A 78 -10.48 -12.47 9.05
N VAL A 79 -11.65 -11.82 9.12
CA VAL A 79 -11.80 -10.39 8.81
C VAL A 79 -10.99 -9.56 9.81
N ILE A 80 -11.08 -9.89 11.10
CA ILE A 80 -10.30 -9.22 12.16
C ILE A 80 -8.79 -9.42 11.91
N ALA A 81 -8.35 -10.66 11.67
CA ALA A 81 -6.95 -10.95 11.37
C ALA A 81 -6.46 -10.18 10.13
N THR A 82 -7.29 -10.09 9.09
CA THR A 82 -7.01 -9.31 7.88
C THR A 82 -6.83 -7.82 8.21
N TYR A 83 -7.71 -7.23 9.03
CA TYR A 83 -7.57 -5.84 9.45
C TYR A 83 -6.28 -5.57 10.21
N LEU A 84 -5.85 -6.47 11.10
CA LEU A 84 -4.58 -6.32 11.81
C LEU A 84 -3.40 -6.23 10.83
N VAL A 85 -3.37 -7.11 9.83
CA VAL A 85 -2.33 -7.05 8.79
C VAL A 85 -2.42 -5.76 7.97
N LEU A 86 -3.62 -5.34 7.59
CA LEU A 86 -3.82 -4.11 6.82
C LEU A 86 -3.40 -2.86 7.61
N VAL A 87 -3.68 -2.81 8.91
CA VAL A 87 -3.24 -1.70 9.80
C VAL A 87 -1.71 -1.65 9.87
N VAL A 88 -1.06 -2.80 10.08
CA VAL A 88 0.41 -2.87 10.07
C VAL A 88 0.98 -2.42 8.73
N GLY A 89 0.41 -2.89 7.62
CA GLY A 89 0.81 -2.47 6.27
C GLY A 89 0.57 -0.99 6.01
N TRP A 90 -0.52 -0.42 6.51
CA TRP A 90 -0.85 0.99 6.38
C TRP A 90 0.17 1.87 7.12
N VAL A 91 0.46 1.55 8.38
CA VAL A 91 1.45 2.26 9.19
C VAL A 91 2.85 2.14 8.59
N ALA A 92 3.26 0.93 8.20
CA ALA A 92 4.55 0.71 7.55
C ALA A 92 4.67 1.49 6.24
N GLY A 93 3.60 1.54 5.42
CA GLY A 93 3.54 2.32 4.20
C GLY A 93 3.73 3.83 4.43
N MET A 94 3.09 4.38 5.48
CA MET A 94 3.31 5.78 5.89
C MET A 94 4.76 6.05 6.29
N VAL A 95 5.35 5.16 7.09
CA VAL A 95 6.74 5.29 7.54
C VAL A 95 7.70 5.26 6.34
N PHE A 96 7.52 4.32 5.41
CA PHE A 96 8.35 4.25 4.20
C PHE A 96 8.16 5.48 3.31
N ALA A 97 6.94 5.98 3.15
CA ALA A 97 6.68 7.21 2.40
C ALA A 97 7.42 8.42 2.98
N LEU A 98 7.45 8.55 4.32
CA LEU A 98 8.19 9.62 5.01
C LEU A 98 9.71 9.47 4.90
N ARG A 99 10.20 8.23 4.94
CA ARG A 99 11.62 7.91 4.74
C ARG A 99 12.07 8.01 3.29
N GLY A 100 11.13 8.11 2.36
CA GLY A 100 11.40 8.13 0.93
C GLY A 100 11.80 6.75 0.36
N GLU A 101 11.41 5.67 1.04
CA GLU A 101 11.73 4.30 0.66
C GLU A 101 10.63 3.68 -0.21
N VAL A 102 10.99 3.17 -1.39
CA VAL A 102 10.08 2.38 -2.25
C VAL A 102 10.09 0.93 -1.78
N ARG A 103 9.37 0.65 -0.69
CA ARG A 103 9.21 -0.70 -0.15
C ARG A 103 7.76 -1.17 -0.19
N LEU A 104 7.60 -2.38 -0.72
CA LEU A 104 6.34 -3.10 -0.67
C LEU A 104 6.03 -3.47 0.77
N VAL A 105 4.81 -3.16 1.21
CA VAL A 105 4.33 -3.64 2.51
C VAL A 105 4.02 -5.13 2.47
N PRO A 106 4.26 -5.84 3.59
CA PRO A 106 4.01 -7.27 3.68
C PRO A 106 2.56 -7.62 3.29
N LEU A 107 2.39 -8.76 2.64
CA LEU A 107 1.15 -9.33 2.06
C LEU A 107 0.52 -8.60 0.86
N VAL A 108 0.31 -7.29 0.89
CA VAL A 108 -0.46 -6.59 -0.18
C VAL A 108 0.40 -6.24 -1.39
N GLY A 109 1.71 -6.05 -1.18
CA GLY A 109 2.64 -5.67 -2.24
C GLY A 109 2.88 -6.75 -3.31
N ALA A 110 2.64 -8.02 -2.98
CA ALA A 110 2.85 -9.13 -3.93
C ALA A 110 1.83 -9.15 -5.08
N TRP A 111 0.63 -8.59 -4.86
CA TRP A 111 -0.50 -8.70 -5.81
C TRP A 111 -0.76 -7.43 -6.63
N THR A 112 -0.29 -6.27 -6.16
CA THR A 112 -0.80 -4.96 -6.63
C THR A 112 0.22 -4.15 -7.44
N VAL A 113 1.50 -4.50 -7.36
CA VAL A 113 2.53 -3.85 -8.15
C VAL A 113 2.97 -4.83 -9.24
N PRO A 114 2.41 -4.76 -10.46
CA PRO A 114 2.91 -5.54 -11.59
C PRO A 114 4.36 -5.16 -11.76
N ARG A 115 5.27 -6.08 -11.37
CA ARG A 115 6.74 -5.99 -11.44
C ARG A 115 7.16 -4.66 -12.02
N VAL A 116 7.31 -3.62 -11.18
CA VAL A 116 7.94 -2.35 -11.60
C VAL A 116 9.16 -2.80 -12.41
N ARG A 117 9.09 -2.51 -13.71
CA ARG A 117 9.91 -3.13 -14.74
C ARG A 117 11.32 -3.12 -14.20
N ARG A 118 11.92 -4.30 -13.99
CA ARG A 118 13.23 -4.49 -13.33
C ARG A 118 14.34 -3.54 -13.85
N LYS A 119 14.14 -2.93 -15.02
CA LYS A 119 14.93 -1.85 -15.62
C LYS A 119 14.91 -0.50 -14.91
N SER A 120 13.88 -0.17 -14.12
CA SER A 120 13.72 1.13 -13.45
C SER A 120 14.25 1.15 -12.00
N LEU A 121 14.54 -0.03 -11.43
CA LEU A 121 15.18 -0.15 -10.11
C LEU A 121 16.65 0.36 -10.12
N PRO A 122 17.49 0.00 -11.10
CA PRO A 122 18.85 0.54 -11.21
C PRO A 122 18.84 2.07 -11.37
N GLU A 123 17.90 2.59 -12.16
CA GLU A 123 17.78 4.03 -12.44
C GLU A 123 17.36 4.83 -11.18
N LEU A 124 16.57 4.22 -10.29
CA LEU A 124 16.21 4.83 -9.00
C LEU A 124 17.31 4.70 -7.95
N GLU A 125 18.08 3.59 -7.94
CA GLU A 125 19.26 3.42 -7.08
C GLU A 125 20.41 4.34 -7.51
N GLU A 126 20.67 4.45 -8.81
CA GLU A 126 21.67 5.32 -9.43
C GLU A 126 21.38 6.80 -9.15
N ASN A 127 20.11 7.21 -9.21
CA ASN A 127 19.67 8.57 -8.86
C ASN A 127 19.51 8.81 -7.35
N ALA A 128 19.55 7.78 -6.50
CA ALA A 128 19.50 7.91 -5.04
C ALA A 128 20.90 8.15 -4.42
N HIS A 129 21.97 7.79 -5.13
CA HIS A 129 23.36 7.90 -4.68
C HIS A 129 24.24 9.05 -5.23
N PRO A 130 23.81 9.98 -6.11
CA PRO A 130 24.73 10.95 -6.70
C PRO A 130 25.22 12.00 -5.69
N GLU A 131 24.42 12.33 -4.66
CA GLU A 131 24.84 13.29 -3.61
C GLU A 131 25.96 12.76 -2.70
N LEU A 132 26.17 11.44 -2.61
CA LEU A 132 27.21 10.86 -1.76
C LEU A 132 28.57 10.75 -2.43
N ILE A 133 28.63 10.77 -3.77
CA ILE A 133 29.88 10.67 -4.52
C ILE A 133 30.52 12.05 -4.68
N GLU A 134 29.73 13.11 -4.89
CA GLU A 134 30.23 14.48 -5.07
C GLU A 134 30.84 15.06 -3.77
N ALA A 135 30.39 14.61 -2.61
CA ALA A 135 30.92 15.03 -1.30
C ALA A 135 32.26 14.40 -0.90
N THR A 136 32.78 13.44 -1.68
CA THR A 136 34.01 12.69 -1.32
C THR A 136 35.17 12.84 -2.30
N THR A 137 35.07 13.74 -3.29
CA THR A 137 36.17 14.04 -4.20
C THR A 137 36.90 15.29 -3.70
N PRO A 138 38.03 15.18 -2.96
CA PRO A 138 38.87 16.33 -2.72
C PRO A 138 39.45 16.78 -4.06
N GLU A 139 39.26 18.05 -4.41
CA GLU A 139 39.92 18.68 -5.55
C GLU A 139 41.44 18.45 -5.44
N ALA A 140 42.00 17.83 -6.46
CA ALA A 140 43.44 17.58 -6.61
C ALA A 140 44.03 18.51 -7.67
#